data_AF-A0A367ZB08-F1
#
_entry.id   AF-A0A367ZB08-F1
#
_cell.length_a   1.000
_cell.length_b   1.000
_cell.length_c   1.000
_cell.angle_alpha   90.00
_cell.angle_beta   90.00
_cell.angle_gamma   90.00
#
_symmetry.space_group_name_H-M   'P 1'
#
loop_
_entity.id
_entity.type
_entity.pdbx_description
1 polymer ?
#
loop_
_entity_poly.entity_id
_entity_poly.type
_entity_poly.pdbx_seq_one_letter_code
_entity_poly.pdbx_strand_id
1 'polypeptide(L)'
;MFKKKGLLFLVIGLILTALVLSAVMPAQAAGGGPRPRSNFLLRYLARLSKPALSSAPALNSALAVSSPLAIVTPTPVTKDNPTCADFGYVHELKFDYPTYSPGTYPLGTGTVTWSTNGTSVDWSSTFGVDVVIVKGGNAANLYVYQPPAESLGDTGLITPTNPNNGKPYGLSHVTFCYDYELVVSKTANPEFTRTYTWTIDKSGDQTALRLAVGETFTVDYEVTVDATYTDSDWAVSGTITIYNPDPTYPAYISGVSDVVSPDLAATVDCGENVSFPYTLASGGMLTCDYSADLPDASTRTNTATVTVSGGNVRGGSGSREVTFVNAAPTTEVDECIDVTDDKAGSLGTVCYEDLPQTFSYSLNIRYDECGIHNYVNTASFTTNDTGTTGSDSWTVAVDVPCGGGCTLTQGYWKTHSSYGPAPYDETWAEIGEDTTFFGSGLSWYQVLWTPPAKGNVYFILAHQYIAAKLNIWNGADGSAIASYLSWAESFFSAYTPTSTLSKTVKNQAASTAAQLDAYNNGLIGPGHCSE
;
A
#
# COMPACT_ATOMS: atom_id res chain seq x y z
N MET A 1 67.55 22.80 0.69
CA MET A 1 67.83 23.33 2.05
C MET A 1 66.51 23.87 2.61
N PHE A 2 66.00 23.18 3.63
CA PHE A 2 64.85 23.43 4.51
C PHE A 2 63.87 24.62 4.35
N LYS A 3 62.58 24.27 4.51
CA LYS A 3 61.50 24.95 5.28
C LYS A 3 60.81 26.19 4.67
N LYS A 4 59.56 25.99 4.21
CA LYS A 4 58.32 26.32 4.95
C LYS A 4 57.07 26.06 4.07
N LYS A 5 56.43 24.92 4.28
CA LYS A 5 55.02 24.65 3.92
C LYS A 5 54.21 24.66 5.21
N GLY A 6 52.98 25.17 5.14
CA GLY A 6 51.95 24.98 6.16
C GLY A 6 51.52 26.29 6.81
N LEU A 7 50.43 26.88 6.28
CA LEU A 7 49.29 27.39 7.05
C LEU A 7 48.30 28.12 6.11
N LEU A 8 47.43 27.39 5.38
CA LEU A 8 46.14 27.95 4.93
C LEU A 8 45.18 26.86 4.41
N PHE A 9 44.81 25.88 5.24
CA PHE A 9 43.60 25.06 5.03
C PHE A 9 43.22 24.44 6.37
N LEU A 10 42.41 25.16 7.16
CA LEU A 10 41.82 24.62 8.39
C LEU A 10 40.56 25.40 8.78
N VAL A 11 39.51 25.33 7.96
CA VAL A 11 38.11 25.36 8.39
C VAL A 11 37.32 24.57 7.34
N ILE A 12 36.37 23.74 7.76
CA ILE A 12 35.51 22.85 6.96
C ILE A 12 36.14 21.47 6.70
N GLY A 13 36.24 20.69 7.79
CA GLY A 13 36.63 19.29 7.78
C GLY A 13 36.28 18.65 9.11
N LEU A 14 34.98 18.65 9.46
CA LEU A 14 34.43 17.99 10.64
C LEU A 14 32.93 17.82 10.43
N ILE A 15 32.52 16.60 10.08
CA ILE A 15 31.37 15.83 10.59
C ILE A 15 31.24 14.62 9.65
N LEU A 16 31.99 13.56 9.96
CA LEU A 16 31.62 12.19 9.63
C LEU A 16 32.25 11.28 10.69
N THR A 17 31.53 10.21 11.04
CA THR A 17 31.88 9.07 11.94
C THR A 17 31.54 9.18 13.42
N ALA A 18 30.39 8.58 13.77
CA ALA A 18 30.07 7.79 14.97
C ALA A 18 28.60 7.34 14.79
N LEU A 19 28.16 6.08 14.90
CA LEU A 19 28.66 4.93 15.63
C LEU A 19 27.93 3.67 15.08
N VAL A 20 28.62 2.55 14.94
CA VAL A 20 28.05 1.21 14.69
C VAL A 20 28.37 0.30 15.88
N LEU A 21 27.39 -0.53 16.25
CA LEU A 21 27.42 -1.72 17.11
C LEU A 21 27.58 -1.53 18.64
N SER A 22 26.57 -1.99 19.39
CA SER A 22 26.71 -3.07 20.39
C SER A 22 25.33 -3.47 20.94
N ALA A 23 24.96 -4.75 20.74
CA ALA A 23 23.85 -5.42 21.39
C ALA A 23 24.41 -6.41 22.42
N VAL A 24 24.01 -6.30 23.70
CA VAL A 24 24.06 -7.38 24.72
C VAL A 24 22.97 -7.10 25.78
N MET A 25 21.98 -7.99 25.91
CA MET A 25 21.04 -8.15 27.04
C MET A 25 21.63 -9.13 28.09
N PRO A 26 21.01 -9.50 29.25
CA PRO A 26 19.82 -8.98 29.99
C PRO A 26 20.06 -8.82 31.53
N ALA A 27 19.10 -8.25 32.28
CA ALA A 27 18.80 -8.63 33.67
C ALA A 27 17.41 -8.15 34.14
N GLN A 28 16.74 -9.02 34.90
CA GLN A 28 15.36 -8.99 35.40
C GLN A 28 15.13 -8.02 36.58
N ALA A 29 13.88 -7.54 36.75
CA ALA A 29 13.16 -7.56 38.04
C ALA A 29 11.65 -7.26 37.86
N ALA A 30 10.84 -7.94 38.68
CA ALA A 30 9.39 -8.11 38.59
C ALA A 30 8.54 -7.00 39.26
N GLY A 31 7.25 -6.93 38.88
CA GLY A 31 6.18 -6.25 39.63
C GLY A 31 4.86 -6.22 38.86
N GLY A 32 3.83 -6.90 39.36
CA GLY A 32 2.59 -7.22 38.61
C GLY A 32 1.37 -6.30 38.83
N GLY A 33 0.57 -6.19 37.76
CA GLY A 33 -0.89 -5.95 37.69
C GLY A 33 -1.44 -4.55 38.04
N PRO A 34 -2.68 -4.17 37.61
CA PRO A 34 -3.55 -4.67 36.54
C PRO A 34 -3.67 -3.69 35.34
N ARG A 35 -4.05 -4.20 34.16
CA ARG A 35 -4.18 -3.45 32.89
C ARG A 35 -5.40 -2.50 32.90
N PRO A 36 -5.28 -1.26 32.35
CA PRO A 36 -6.40 -0.53 31.80
C PRO A 36 -6.37 -0.49 30.26
N ARG A 37 -7.58 -0.42 29.71
CA ARG A 37 -7.92 -0.24 28.29
C ARG A 37 -7.50 1.14 27.77
N SER A 38 -7.45 1.22 26.44
CA SER A 38 -7.42 2.40 25.57
C SER A 38 -6.11 3.20 25.51
N ASN A 39 -5.57 3.33 24.31
CA ASN A 39 -5.11 4.62 23.80
C ASN A 39 -5.04 4.59 22.28
N PHE A 40 -6.11 5.14 21.70
CA PHE A 40 -6.15 5.76 20.39
C PHE A 40 -4.97 6.73 20.24
N LEU A 41 -4.23 6.57 19.15
CA LEU A 41 -3.20 7.50 18.71
C LEU A 41 -3.85 8.81 18.24
N LEU A 42 -3.67 9.89 19.00
CA LEU A 42 -3.78 11.24 18.46
C LEU A 42 -2.42 11.66 17.89
N ARG A 43 -2.26 11.56 16.57
CA ARG A 43 -1.32 12.38 15.80
C ARG A 43 -2.12 13.08 14.71
N TYR A 44 -2.62 14.27 15.04
CA TYR A 44 -3.18 15.20 14.08
C TYR A 44 -2.30 16.44 14.07
N LEU A 45 -1.51 16.62 13.02
CA LEU A 45 -1.15 17.92 12.43
C LEU A 45 -0.64 17.62 11.01
N ALA A 46 -1.56 17.59 10.07
CA ALA A 46 -1.26 17.68 8.64
C ALA A 46 -1.66 19.06 8.13
N ARG A 47 -0.95 19.46 7.06
CA ARG A 47 -1.21 20.56 6.12
C ARG A 47 -0.56 21.90 6.44
N LEU A 48 0.52 22.17 5.70
CA LEU A 48 0.54 23.21 4.68
C LEU A 48 1.75 23.01 3.74
N SER A 49 1.52 22.44 2.56
CA SER A 49 2.38 22.69 1.39
C SER A 49 1.62 22.40 0.10
N LYS A 50 1.31 23.47 -0.63
CA LYS A 50 0.90 23.44 -2.04
C LYS A 50 2.08 22.93 -2.89
N PRO A 51 1.87 22.16 -3.97
CA PRO A 51 2.93 21.90 -4.93
C PRO A 51 3.09 23.14 -5.81
N ALA A 52 4.22 23.83 -5.67
CA ALA A 52 4.67 24.76 -6.69
C ALA A 52 5.33 23.93 -7.80
N LEU A 53 4.75 23.96 -9.00
CA LEU A 53 5.46 23.56 -10.21
C LEU A 53 6.75 24.39 -10.30
N SER A 54 7.90 23.73 -10.15
CA SER A 54 9.19 24.27 -10.53
C SER A 54 9.85 23.23 -11.42
N SER A 55 9.78 23.48 -12.72
CA SER A 55 10.68 22.91 -13.72
C SER A 55 12.11 23.29 -13.35
N ALA A 56 12.80 22.43 -12.59
CA ALA A 56 14.23 22.54 -12.39
C ALA A 56 14.93 21.84 -13.56
N PRO A 57 15.83 22.52 -14.29
CA PRO A 57 16.67 21.84 -15.26
C PRO A 57 17.55 20.86 -14.48
N ALA A 58 17.66 19.62 -14.99
CA ALA A 58 18.63 18.67 -14.51
C ALA A 58 20.01 19.35 -14.52
N LEU A 59 20.55 19.63 -13.34
CA LEU A 59 21.96 20.01 -13.22
C LEU A 59 22.75 18.76 -13.59
N ASN A 60 23.21 18.71 -14.83
CA ASN A 60 24.36 17.92 -15.21
C ASN A 60 25.50 18.33 -14.27
N SER A 61 25.68 17.54 -13.22
CA SER A 61 26.90 17.54 -12.45
C SER A 61 27.95 16.93 -13.37
N ALA A 62 28.53 17.75 -14.24
CA ALA A 62 29.77 17.42 -14.91
C ALA A 62 30.83 17.34 -13.80
N LEU A 63 30.91 16.17 -13.16
CA LEU A 63 32.17 15.70 -12.62
C LEU A 63 33.13 15.77 -13.81
N ALA A 64 33.98 16.80 -13.83
CA ALA A 64 35.11 16.83 -14.71
C ALA A 64 35.95 15.62 -14.34
N VAL A 65 35.71 14.51 -15.03
CA VAL A 65 36.62 13.39 -15.10
C VAL A 65 37.87 14.01 -15.70
N SER A 66 38.83 14.34 -14.85
CA SER A 66 40.19 14.61 -15.30
C SER A 66 40.68 13.30 -15.88
N SER A 67 40.43 13.06 -17.17
CA SER A 67 41.03 11.96 -17.91
C SER A 67 42.54 11.97 -17.63
N PRO A 68 43.17 10.81 -17.39
CA PRO A 68 44.59 10.77 -17.14
C PRO A 68 45.32 11.35 -18.35
N LEU A 69 46.22 12.31 -18.12
CA LEU A 69 47.13 12.82 -19.15
C LEU A 69 47.86 11.62 -19.78
N ALA A 70 47.63 11.39 -21.07
CA ALA A 70 48.23 10.27 -21.77
C ALA A 70 49.66 10.64 -22.19
N ILE A 71 50.67 10.29 -21.39
CA ILE A 71 52.07 10.53 -21.79
C ILE A 71 52.45 9.51 -22.86
N VAL A 72 52.41 9.92 -24.14
CA VAL A 72 52.74 9.05 -25.28
C VAL A 72 54.18 9.30 -25.74
N THR A 73 54.88 8.21 -26.08
CA THR A 73 56.23 8.31 -26.66
C THR A 73 56.12 8.68 -28.14
N PRO A 74 56.84 9.71 -28.63
CA PRO A 74 56.73 10.12 -30.02
C PRO A 74 57.30 9.07 -30.98
N THR A 75 56.63 8.91 -32.12
CA THR A 75 57.19 8.22 -33.29
C THR A 75 57.78 9.27 -34.25
N PRO A 76 59.10 9.27 -34.49
CA PRO A 76 59.71 10.21 -35.43
C PRO A 76 59.25 9.96 -36.87
N VAL A 77 58.96 11.04 -37.59
CA VAL A 77 58.54 11.03 -39.00
C VAL A 77 59.54 11.84 -39.82
N THR A 78 60.14 11.20 -40.82
CA THR A 78 61.16 11.81 -41.69
C THR A 78 60.57 12.58 -42.87
N LYS A 79 59.25 12.50 -43.07
CA LYS A 79 58.54 13.37 -44.01
C LYS A 79 58.64 14.80 -43.48
N ASP A 80 58.97 15.75 -44.36
CA ASP A 80 59.08 17.14 -43.97
C ASP A 80 57.72 17.66 -43.50
N ASN A 81 56.70 17.77 -44.34
CA ASN A 81 55.39 18.23 -43.88
C ASN A 81 54.36 17.09 -43.90
N PRO A 82 54.32 16.24 -42.84
CA PRO A 82 53.26 15.25 -42.71
C PRO A 82 51.95 15.93 -42.32
N THR A 83 50.86 15.37 -42.82
CA THR A 83 49.47 15.78 -42.63
C THR A 83 48.69 14.62 -42.01
N CYS A 84 47.52 14.90 -41.47
CA CYS A 84 46.62 13.88 -40.95
C CYS A 84 46.22 12.84 -42.01
N ALA A 85 46.06 13.27 -43.26
CA ALA A 85 45.77 12.39 -44.39
C ALA A 85 46.87 11.34 -44.66
N ASP A 86 48.14 11.64 -44.33
CA ASP A 86 49.24 10.68 -44.46
C ASP A 86 49.12 9.50 -43.50
N PHE A 87 48.33 9.67 -42.43
CA PHE A 87 48.10 8.66 -41.40
C PHE A 87 46.67 8.12 -41.41
N GLY A 88 45.88 8.43 -42.45
CA GLY A 88 44.52 7.91 -42.63
C GLY A 88 43.41 8.73 -41.96
N TYR A 89 43.71 9.93 -41.47
CA TYR A 89 42.74 10.83 -40.87
C TYR A 89 42.28 11.89 -41.87
N VAL A 90 40.98 12.13 -41.90
CA VAL A 90 40.37 13.06 -42.88
C VAL A 90 40.12 14.46 -42.32
N HIS A 91 40.10 14.62 -40.99
CA HIS A 91 39.98 15.92 -40.36
C HIS A 91 41.31 16.34 -39.73
N GLU A 92 41.65 17.61 -39.94
CA GLU A 92 42.92 18.20 -39.56
C GLU A 92 42.71 19.60 -39.01
N LEU A 93 43.30 19.89 -37.86
CA LEU A 93 43.48 21.25 -37.37
C LEU A 93 44.96 21.57 -37.23
N LYS A 94 45.46 22.50 -38.05
CA LYS A 94 46.86 22.90 -38.08
C LYS A 94 47.06 24.33 -37.58
N PHE A 95 48.05 24.52 -36.71
CA PHE A 95 48.50 25.83 -36.25
C PHE A 95 49.95 26.08 -36.61
N ASP A 96 50.18 26.95 -37.60
CA ASP A 96 51.52 27.42 -37.96
C ASP A 96 52.08 28.38 -36.90
N TYR A 97 53.18 28.03 -36.25
CA TYR A 97 53.84 28.83 -35.23
C TYR A 97 55.05 29.58 -35.81
N PRO A 98 55.27 30.86 -35.48
CA PRO A 98 54.55 31.68 -34.50
C PRO A 98 53.35 32.46 -35.05
N THR A 99 52.91 32.19 -36.29
CA THR A 99 51.79 32.90 -36.93
C THR A 99 50.51 32.82 -36.11
N TYR A 100 50.19 31.64 -35.58
CA TYR A 100 49.11 31.42 -34.63
C TYR A 100 49.65 31.43 -33.21
N SER A 101 49.04 32.25 -32.36
CA SER A 101 49.37 32.30 -30.95
C SER A 101 48.80 31.09 -30.22
N PRO A 102 49.51 30.53 -29.23
CA PRO A 102 48.93 29.49 -28.40
C PRO A 102 47.69 30.01 -27.65
N GLY A 103 46.69 29.16 -27.47
CA GLY A 103 45.38 29.55 -26.95
C GLY A 103 44.30 28.52 -27.22
N THR A 104 43.05 28.91 -26.99
CA THR A 104 41.86 28.06 -27.18
C THR A 104 41.16 28.42 -28.49
N TYR A 105 40.86 27.40 -29.29
CA TYR A 105 40.25 27.53 -30.60
C TYR A 105 39.01 26.63 -30.73
N PRO A 106 37.87 27.15 -31.21
CA PRO A 106 36.70 26.35 -31.48
C PRO A 106 36.85 25.53 -32.78
N LEU A 107 36.33 24.32 -32.76
CA LEU A 107 36.25 23.40 -33.90
C LEU A 107 34.89 22.72 -33.86
N GLY A 108 34.00 22.99 -34.81
CA GLY A 108 32.74 22.25 -35.02
C GLY A 108 32.01 21.76 -33.75
N THR A 109 32.41 20.59 -33.25
CA THR A 109 31.90 19.86 -32.08
C THR A 109 32.51 20.23 -30.72
N GLY A 110 33.51 21.10 -30.64
CA GLY A 110 34.23 21.36 -29.40
C GLY A 110 35.31 22.44 -29.48
N THR A 111 36.30 22.35 -28.60
CA THR A 111 37.45 23.26 -28.55
C THR A 111 38.76 22.49 -28.38
N VAL A 112 39.85 23.04 -28.93
CA VAL A 112 41.22 22.62 -28.67
C VAL A 112 41.98 23.79 -28.05
N THR A 113 42.67 23.54 -26.94
CA THR A 113 43.58 24.48 -26.30
C THR A 113 45.00 23.94 -26.42
N TRP A 114 45.95 24.79 -26.80
CA TRP A 114 47.35 24.41 -26.83
C TRP A 114 48.28 25.52 -26.36
N SER A 115 49.44 25.13 -25.81
CA SER A 115 50.49 26.02 -25.32
C SER A 115 51.86 25.52 -25.77
N THR A 116 52.86 26.40 -25.82
CA THR A 116 54.24 26.02 -26.18
C THR A 116 55.28 26.91 -25.50
N ASN A 117 56.46 26.34 -25.26
CA ASN A 117 57.67 27.09 -24.89
C ASN A 117 58.63 27.31 -26.08
N GLY A 118 58.19 27.00 -27.30
CA GLY A 118 58.96 27.11 -28.54
C GLY A 118 59.61 25.80 -29.01
N THR A 119 59.68 24.77 -28.17
CA THR A 119 60.20 23.44 -28.56
C THR A 119 59.37 22.26 -28.06
N SER A 120 58.42 22.49 -27.13
CA SER A 120 57.43 21.52 -26.69
C SER A 120 56.01 22.08 -26.75
N VAL A 121 55.01 21.20 -26.82
CA VAL A 121 53.59 21.54 -26.87
C VAL A 121 52.85 20.84 -25.73
N ASP A 122 51.94 21.57 -25.08
CA ASP A 122 50.92 21.01 -24.20
C ASP A 122 49.55 21.29 -24.83
N TRP A 123 48.59 20.37 -24.70
CA TRP A 123 47.27 20.54 -25.28
C TRP A 123 46.16 19.89 -24.47
N SER A 124 44.93 20.37 -24.68
CA SER A 124 43.69 19.75 -24.20
C SER A 124 42.55 19.98 -25.20
N SER A 125 41.53 19.14 -25.15
CA SER A 125 40.35 19.20 -26.03
C SER A 125 39.07 18.82 -25.29
N THR A 126 37.92 19.11 -25.92
CA THR A 126 36.59 18.64 -25.47
C THR A 126 36.05 17.47 -26.29
N PHE A 127 36.85 16.94 -27.21
CA PHE A 127 36.55 15.79 -28.07
C PHE A 127 37.83 14.96 -28.24
N GLY A 128 37.70 13.72 -28.66
CA GLY A 128 38.86 12.82 -28.82
C GLY A 128 39.83 13.33 -29.89
N VAL A 129 41.12 13.29 -29.57
CA VAL A 129 42.18 13.52 -30.56
C VAL A 129 42.96 12.22 -30.73
N ASP A 130 43.01 11.74 -31.97
CA ASP A 130 43.72 10.53 -32.33
C ASP A 130 45.23 10.72 -32.40
N VAL A 131 45.65 11.85 -32.99
CA VAL A 131 47.05 12.09 -33.31
C VAL A 131 47.41 13.56 -33.14
N VAL A 132 48.57 13.82 -32.56
CA VAL A 132 49.21 15.13 -32.58
C VAL A 132 50.55 15.05 -33.32
N ILE A 133 50.71 15.87 -34.34
CA ILE A 133 51.96 16.04 -35.10
C ILE A 133 52.64 17.29 -34.57
N VAL A 134 53.84 17.15 -34.02
CA VAL A 134 54.67 18.29 -33.58
C VAL A 134 55.85 18.46 -34.54
N LYS A 135 55.79 19.50 -35.37
CA LYS A 135 56.76 19.75 -36.44
C LYS A 135 57.92 20.62 -35.96
N GLY A 136 59.15 20.23 -36.33
CA GLY A 136 60.34 21.09 -36.21
C GLY A 136 61.44 20.72 -37.20
N GLY A 137 62.23 21.69 -37.67
CA GLY A 137 63.31 21.41 -38.64
C GLY A 137 62.80 20.85 -39.96
N ASN A 138 63.30 19.69 -40.41
CA ASN A 138 62.86 18.96 -41.61
C ASN A 138 62.16 17.61 -41.28
N ALA A 139 61.69 17.45 -40.05
CA ALA A 139 61.03 16.23 -39.55
C ALA A 139 59.84 16.59 -38.65
N ALA A 140 59.07 15.59 -38.20
CA ALA A 140 58.03 15.73 -37.19
C ALA A 140 58.08 14.60 -36.16
N ASN A 141 57.49 14.84 -34.98
CA ASN A 141 57.20 13.79 -34.00
C ASN A 141 55.69 13.55 -33.99
N LEU A 142 55.30 12.28 -34.07
CA LEU A 142 53.92 11.82 -34.07
C LEU A 142 53.55 11.25 -32.71
N TYR A 143 52.49 11.77 -32.09
CA TYR A 143 51.93 11.29 -30.84
C TYR A 143 50.58 10.67 -31.13
N VAL A 144 50.41 9.37 -30.88
CA VAL A 144 49.24 8.58 -31.28
C VAL A 144 48.50 8.10 -30.03
N TYR A 145 47.21 8.43 -29.92
CA TYR A 145 46.34 8.22 -28.75
C TYR A 145 45.24 7.18 -29.01
N GLN A 146 45.51 6.20 -29.87
CA GLN A 146 44.54 5.23 -30.40
C GLN A 146 43.69 4.46 -29.33
N PRO A 147 42.51 3.93 -29.72
CA PRO A 147 41.44 3.39 -28.86
C PRO A 147 41.84 2.36 -27.79
N PRO A 148 41.04 2.17 -26.71
CA PRO A 148 39.59 2.43 -26.65
C PRO A 148 39.16 3.80 -26.10
N ALA A 149 40.09 4.63 -25.62
CA ALA A 149 39.77 6.00 -25.20
C ALA A 149 40.77 6.95 -25.84
N GLU A 150 40.29 7.77 -26.78
CA GLU A 150 41.05 8.88 -27.33
C GLU A 150 41.41 9.87 -26.24
N SER A 151 42.53 10.58 -26.42
CA SER A 151 42.99 11.51 -25.39
C SER A 151 42.23 12.83 -25.46
N LEU A 152 41.97 13.42 -24.29
CA LEU A 152 41.46 14.78 -24.16
C LEU A 152 42.57 15.79 -23.81
N GLY A 153 43.83 15.34 -23.79
CA GLY A 153 44.97 16.21 -23.55
C GLY A 153 46.26 15.46 -23.24
N ASP A 154 47.38 16.13 -23.47
CA ASP A 154 48.73 15.65 -23.15
C ASP A 154 49.69 16.84 -23.01
N THR A 155 50.84 16.62 -22.40
CA THR A 155 51.82 17.65 -22.05
C THR A 155 53.23 17.22 -22.42
N GLY A 156 54.08 18.17 -22.76
CA GLY A 156 55.50 17.93 -23.02
C GLY A 156 55.77 17.26 -24.37
N LEU A 157 54.91 17.44 -25.37
CA LEU A 157 55.13 16.92 -26.71
C LEU A 157 56.27 17.68 -27.36
N ILE A 158 57.45 17.08 -27.41
CA ILE A 158 58.67 17.67 -27.95
C ILE A 158 58.70 17.64 -29.48
N THR A 159 59.28 18.68 -30.05
CA THR A 159 59.73 18.71 -31.45
C THR A 159 60.87 17.70 -31.70
N PRO A 160 61.14 17.32 -32.96
CA PRO A 160 62.25 16.42 -33.29
C PRO A 160 63.61 16.95 -32.85
N THR A 161 64.51 16.03 -32.51
CA THR A 161 65.89 16.35 -32.13
C THR A 161 66.74 16.62 -33.38
N ASN A 162 67.49 17.72 -33.36
CA ASN A 162 68.48 18.04 -34.38
C ASN A 162 69.71 17.13 -34.24
N PRO A 163 70.02 16.29 -35.25
CA PRO A 163 71.12 15.34 -35.16
C PRO A 163 72.49 16.00 -35.08
N ASN A 164 72.61 17.27 -35.48
CA ASN A 164 73.88 18.00 -35.47
C ASN A 164 74.28 18.53 -34.10
N ASN A 165 73.33 18.74 -33.17
CA ASN A 165 73.61 19.34 -31.87
C ASN A 165 72.86 18.70 -30.68
N GLY A 166 72.04 17.68 -30.93
CA GLY A 166 71.30 16.95 -29.90
C GLY A 166 70.18 17.74 -29.21
N LYS A 167 69.83 18.94 -29.70
CA LYS A 167 68.75 19.77 -29.15
C LYS A 167 67.49 19.69 -29.99
N PRO A 168 66.29 19.85 -29.42
CA PRO A 168 65.06 19.96 -30.20
C PRO A 168 65.10 21.12 -31.20
N TYR A 169 64.49 20.94 -32.37
CA TYR A 169 64.26 22.03 -33.29
C TYR A 169 63.27 23.05 -32.70
N GLY A 170 63.25 24.27 -33.24
CA GLY A 170 62.14 25.18 -32.97
C GLY A 170 60.83 24.61 -33.53
N LEU A 171 59.72 24.83 -32.81
CA LEU A 171 58.38 24.49 -33.27
C LEU A 171 58.07 25.25 -34.57
N SER A 172 57.60 24.53 -35.58
CA SER A 172 57.10 25.11 -36.83
C SER A 172 55.58 25.10 -36.88
N HIS A 173 54.96 23.98 -36.55
CA HIS A 173 53.51 23.90 -36.41
C HIS A 173 53.13 22.70 -35.54
N VAL A 174 51.93 22.76 -35.00
CA VAL A 174 51.25 21.63 -34.37
C VAL A 174 50.00 21.31 -35.18
N THR A 175 49.77 20.02 -35.41
CA THR A 175 48.59 19.53 -36.12
C THR A 175 47.87 18.50 -35.26
N PHE A 176 46.55 18.66 -35.13
CA PHE A 176 45.66 17.72 -34.45
C PHE A 176 44.85 16.96 -35.50
N CYS A 177 44.93 15.64 -35.48
CA CYS A 177 44.11 14.75 -36.28
C CYS A 177 43.03 14.14 -35.40
N TYR A 178 41.82 14.12 -35.93
CA TYR A 178 40.64 13.67 -35.21
C TYR A 178 39.64 13.07 -36.19
N ASP A 179 38.62 12.42 -35.64
CA ASP A 179 37.41 12.09 -36.36
C ASP A 179 36.15 12.54 -35.61
N TYR A 180 34.98 12.27 -36.18
CA TYR A 180 33.70 12.56 -35.55
C TYR A 180 33.08 11.25 -35.07
N GLU A 181 32.51 11.25 -33.87
CA GLU A 181 31.75 10.14 -33.33
C GLU A 181 30.24 10.40 -33.41
N LEU A 182 29.47 9.33 -33.57
CA LEU A 182 28.02 9.41 -33.50
C LEU A 182 27.57 9.89 -32.11
N VAL A 183 26.73 10.92 -32.08
CA VAL A 183 26.12 11.41 -30.84
C VAL A 183 24.90 10.55 -30.55
N VAL A 184 24.93 9.83 -29.44
CA VAL A 184 23.84 8.94 -29.01
C VAL A 184 23.18 9.51 -27.77
N SER A 185 21.87 9.70 -27.83
CA SER A 185 21.05 10.09 -26.67
C SER A 185 19.88 9.14 -26.53
N LYS A 186 19.36 9.00 -25.31
CA LYS A 186 18.19 8.14 -25.07
C LYS A 186 17.27 8.64 -23.95
N THR A 187 16.00 8.30 -24.08
CA THR A 187 15.02 8.37 -22.98
C THR A 187 15.04 7.08 -22.17
N ALA A 188 14.37 7.10 -21.02
CA ALA A 188 14.11 5.91 -20.20
C ALA A 188 12.79 6.13 -19.46
N ASN A 189 11.76 5.43 -19.90
CA ASN A 189 10.42 5.51 -19.37
C ASN A 189 10.15 4.22 -18.56
N PRO A 190 10.11 4.29 -17.22
CA PRO A 190 9.80 3.13 -16.39
C PRO A 190 8.34 2.73 -16.55
N GLU A 191 8.06 1.44 -16.55
CA GLU A 191 6.72 0.84 -16.65
C GLU A 191 6.58 -0.23 -15.57
N PHE A 192 5.41 -0.30 -14.94
CA PHE A 192 5.09 -1.32 -13.94
C PHE A 192 3.58 -1.41 -13.71
N THR A 193 3.13 -2.58 -13.27
CA THR A 193 1.76 -2.85 -12.86
C THR A 193 1.62 -2.68 -11.36
N ARG A 194 0.61 -1.94 -10.90
CA ARG A 194 0.21 -1.85 -9.49
C ARG A 194 -1.11 -2.57 -9.27
N THR A 195 -1.11 -3.58 -8.39
CA THR A 195 -2.31 -4.33 -8.02
C THR A 195 -2.72 -4.01 -6.60
N TYR A 196 -3.97 -3.59 -6.42
CA TYR A 196 -4.53 -3.21 -5.13
C TYR A 196 -5.22 -4.41 -4.45
N THR A 197 -5.10 -4.49 -3.12
CA THR A 197 -5.73 -5.51 -2.29
C THR A 197 -6.54 -4.83 -1.20
N TRP A 198 -7.84 -5.08 -1.21
CA TRP A 198 -8.83 -4.41 -0.37
C TRP A 198 -9.19 -5.23 0.88
N THR A 199 -9.56 -4.52 1.93
CA THR A 199 -10.09 -5.04 3.18
C THR A 199 -11.39 -4.30 3.52
N ILE A 200 -12.30 -4.99 4.20
CA ILE A 200 -13.58 -4.46 4.66
C ILE A 200 -13.80 -4.91 6.09
N ASP A 201 -14.20 -3.98 6.94
CA ASP A 201 -14.55 -4.21 8.34
C ASP A 201 -15.95 -3.63 8.60
N LYS A 202 -16.79 -4.42 9.24
CA LYS A 202 -18.17 -4.07 9.55
C LYS A 202 -18.40 -4.17 11.04
N SER A 203 -18.96 -3.10 11.60
CA SER A 203 -19.39 -3.08 12.99
C SER A 203 -20.83 -2.55 13.14
N GLY A 204 -21.44 -2.87 14.27
CA GLY A 204 -22.71 -2.31 14.70
C GLY A 204 -22.63 -1.92 16.17
N ASP A 205 -23.43 -0.93 16.57
CA ASP A 205 -23.44 -0.40 17.95
C ASP A 205 -24.09 -1.37 18.96
N GLN A 206 -24.85 -2.35 18.48
CA GLN A 206 -25.49 -3.40 19.27
C GLN A 206 -24.97 -4.79 18.91
N THR A 207 -24.78 -5.66 19.90
CA THR A 207 -24.48 -7.09 19.70
C THR A 207 -25.64 -7.99 20.11
N ALA A 208 -26.55 -7.50 20.96
CA ALA A 208 -27.75 -8.20 21.39
C ALA A 208 -28.88 -7.21 21.71
N LEU A 209 -30.12 -7.62 21.46
CA LEU A 209 -31.34 -6.88 21.76
C LEU A 209 -32.37 -7.79 22.44
N ARG A 210 -33.19 -7.20 23.31
CA ARG A 210 -34.41 -7.82 23.84
C ARG A 210 -35.58 -6.92 23.48
N LEU A 211 -36.51 -7.42 22.68
CA LEU A 211 -37.62 -6.64 22.12
C LEU A 211 -38.96 -7.27 22.50
N ALA A 212 -39.98 -6.45 22.69
CA ALA A 212 -41.37 -6.91 22.72
C ALA A 212 -41.84 -7.29 21.30
N VAL A 213 -42.88 -8.11 21.21
CA VAL A 213 -43.48 -8.47 19.91
C VAL A 213 -43.94 -7.20 19.20
N GLY A 214 -43.46 -7.00 17.97
CA GLY A 214 -43.76 -5.83 17.14
C GLY A 214 -42.96 -4.57 17.50
N GLU A 215 -42.12 -4.57 18.54
CA GLU A 215 -41.22 -3.46 18.86
C GLU A 215 -40.15 -3.30 17.78
N THR A 216 -39.81 -2.05 17.46
CA THR A 216 -38.75 -1.69 16.51
C THR A 216 -37.61 -1.01 17.24
N PHE A 217 -36.39 -1.46 16.98
CA PHE A 217 -35.16 -0.84 17.49
C PHE A 217 -34.22 -0.48 16.34
N THR A 218 -33.65 0.72 16.38
CA THR A 218 -32.70 1.20 15.37
C THR A 218 -31.27 0.82 15.79
N VAL A 219 -30.54 0.12 14.93
CA VAL A 219 -29.12 -0.22 15.11
C VAL A 219 -28.30 0.58 14.10
N ASP A 220 -27.24 1.21 14.57
CA ASP A 220 -26.30 1.99 13.78
C ASP A 220 -25.12 1.09 13.37
N TYR A 221 -24.77 1.12 12.08
CA TYR A 221 -23.69 0.34 11.49
C TYR A 221 -22.63 1.24 10.89
N GLU A 222 -21.39 0.77 10.95
CA GLU A 222 -20.25 1.35 10.25
C GLU A 222 -19.58 0.28 9.38
N VAL A 223 -19.27 0.64 8.13
CA VAL A 223 -18.51 -0.18 7.19
C VAL A 223 -17.28 0.62 6.79
N THR A 224 -16.10 0.13 7.14
CA THR A 224 -14.82 0.76 6.78
C THR A 224 -14.10 -0.10 5.74
N VAL A 225 -13.62 0.53 4.68
CA VAL A 225 -12.77 -0.11 3.67
C VAL A 225 -11.40 0.56 3.64
N ASP A 226 -10.38 -0.26 3.42
CA ASP A 226 -8.98 0.15 3.29
C ASP A 226 -8.29 -0.77 2.27
N ALA A 227 -7.13 -0.36 1.75
CA ALA A 227 -6.38 -1.12 0.77
C ALA A 227 -4.87 -0.97 0.90
N THR A 228 -4.18 -1.98 0.41
CA THR A 228 -2.73 -1.97 0.19
C THR A 228 -2.44 -2.29 -1.28
N TYR A 229 -1.19 -2.18 -1.73
CA TYR A 229 -0.82 -2.52 -3.09
C TYR A 229 0.48 -3.30 -3.18
N THR A 230 0.65 -4.02 -4.29
CA THR A 230 1.90 -4.66 -4.69
C THR A 230 2.23 -4.25 -6.12
N ASP A 231 3.49 -3.88 -6.36
CA ASP A 231 3.99 -3.51 -7.67
C ASP A 231 4.72 -4.70 -8.34
N SER A 232 4.50 -4.88 -9.64
CA SER A 232 5.01 -6.01 -10.44
C SER A 232 5.20 -5.63 -11.92
N ASP A 233 5.62 -6.58 -12.76
CA ASP A 233 5.83 -6.38 -14.21
C ASP A 233 6.73 -5.19 -14.55
N TRP A 234 7.84 -5.07 -13.84
CA TRP A 234 8.81 -3.99 -14.03
C TRP A 234 9.40 -4.04 -15.45
N ALA A 235 9.33 -2.93 -16.17
CA ALA A 235 9.90 -2.80 -17.50
C ALA A 235 10.42 -1.37 -17.74
N VAL A 236 11.16 -1.20 -18.83
CA VAL A 236 11.59 0.11 -19.32
C VAL A 236 11.47 0.15 -20.83
N SER A 237 10.91 1.25 -21.33
CA SER A 237 10.88 1.57 -22.75
C SER A 237 11.51 2.93 -23.02
N GLY A 238 11.77 3.23 -24.28
CA GLY A 238 12.21 4.55 -24.67
C GLY A 238 12.71 4.60 -26.09
N THR A 239 13.38 5.69 -26.41
CA THR A 239 13.84 6.00 -27.75
C THR A 239 15.32 6.35 -27.70
N ILE A 240 16.11 5.75 -28.58
CA ILE A 240 17.51 6.02 -28.87
C ILE A 240 17.55 6.95 -30.08
N THR A 241 18.23 8.08 -29.96
CA THR A 241 18.47 9.02 -31.07
C THR A 241 19.95 9.06 -31.38
N ILE A 242 20.29 8.79 -32.63
CA ILE A 242 21.65 8.72 -33.18
C ILE A 242 21.79 9.86 -34.17
N TYR A 243 22.75 10.75 -33.93
CA TYR A 243 23.04 11.88 -34.80
C TYR A 243 24.47 11.77 -35.34
N ASN A 244 24.64 12.02 -36.64
CA ASN A 244 25.95 12.12 -37.27
C ASN A 244 26.40 13.60 -37.32
N PRO A 245 27.32 14.04 -36.44
CA PRO A 245 27.79 15.42 -36.42
C PRO A 245 28.84 15.73 -37.51
N ASP A 246 29.36 14.73 -38.23
CA ASP A 246 30.37 14.96 -39.26
C ASP A 246 29.78 15.84 -40.39
N PRO A 247 30.43 16.94 -40.77
CA PRO A 247 29.92 17.87 -41.78
C PRO A 247 30.07 17.38 -43.23
N THR A 248 30.78 16.27 -43.46
CA THR A 248 31.19 15.82 -44.80
C THR A 248 30.87 14.35 -45.05
N TYR A 249 31.13 13.47 -44.08
CA TYR A 249 31.13 12.03 -44.29
C TYR A 249 29.89 11.34 -43.70
N PRO A 250 29.33 10.33 -44.39
CA PRO A 250 28.31 9.47 -43.80
C PRO A 250 28.93 8.48 -42.80
N ALA A 251 28.13 8.04 -41.82
CA ALA A 251 28.46 6.94 -40.93
C ALA A 251 27.87 5.61 -41.45
N TYR A 252 28.64 4.54 -41.38
CA TYR A 252 28.21 3.19 -41.78
C TYR A 252 27.93 2.35 -40.53
N ILE A 253 26.72 2.48 -40.00
CA ILE A 253 26.29 1.83 -38.75
C ILE A 253 26.15 0.32 -39.00
N SER A 254 26.89 -0.51 -38.26
CA SER A 254 26.81 -1.98 -38.33
C SER A 254 25.78 -2.59 -37.39
N GLY A 255 25.37 -1.85 -36.36
CA GLY A 255 24.33 -2.29 -35.43
C GLY A 255 24.19 -1.37 -34.23
N VAL A 256 23.03 -1.45 -33.59
CA VAL A 256 22.71 -0.75 -32.35
C VAL A 256 22.41 -1.83 -31.30
N SER A 257 23.11 -1.78 -30.17
CA SER A 257 22.87 -2.65 -29.02
C SER A 257 22.48 -1.81 -27.82
N ASP A 258 21.56 -2.28 -26.99
CA ASP A 258 21.14 -1.59 -25.79
C ASP A 258 21.12 -2.56 -24.61
N VAL A 259 21.75 -2.15 -23.49
CA VAL A 259 21.94 -3.01 -22.32
C VAL A 259 21.57 -2.25 -21.06
N VAL A 260 20.62 -2.80 -20.31
CA VAL A 260 20.27 -2.35 -18.97
C VAL A 260 21.15 -3.08 -17.96
N SER A 261 21.82 -2.34 -17.09
CA SER A 261 22.71 -2.91 -16.08
C SER A 261 21.98 -3.92 -15.16
N PRO A 262 22.60 -5.05 -14.77
CA PRO A 262 23.99 -5.40 -15.06
C PRO A 262 24.22 -5.85 -16.51
N ASP A 263 23.40 -6.77 -17.03
CA ASP A 263 23.62 -7.39 -18.34
C ASP A 263 22.29 -7.82 -19.02
N LEU A 264 21.25 -6.99 -18.91
CA LEU A 264 19.94 -7.26 -19.52
C LEU A 264 19.90 -6.62 -20.92
N ALA A 265 19.92 -7.45 -21.97
CA ALA A 265 19.80 -6.97 -23.34
C ALA A 265 18.38 -6.47 -23.62
N ALA A 266 18.27 -5.23 -24.09
CA ALA A 266 17.02 -4.65 -24.55
C ALA A 266 16.77 -5.00 -26.03
N THR A 267 15.51 -5.11 -26.40
CA THR A 267 15.11 -5.20 -27.81
C THR A 267 15.19 -3.81 -28.42
N VAL A 268 15.86 -3.66 -29.56
CA VAL A 268 16.00 -2.39 -30.28
C VAL A 268 15.35 -2.52 -31.64
N ASP A 269 14.46 -1.60 -31.97
CA ASP A 269 13.79 -1.50 -33.27
C ASP A 269 14.04 -0.12 -33.89
N CYS A 270 14.75 -0.10 -35.02
CA CYS A 270 15.04 1.14 -35.76
C CYS A 270 14.04 1.42 -36.89
N GLY A 271 12.92 0.67 -36.93
CA GLY A 271 11.86 0.77 -37.93
C GLY A 271 12.07 -0.13 -39.14
N GLU A 272 10.97 -0.45 -39.84
CA GLU A 272 10.92 -1.43 -40.93
C GLU A 272 11.83 -1.11 -42.13
N ASN A 273 12.21 0.15 -42.31
CA ASN A 273 13.06 0.60 -43.42
C ASN A 273 14.56 0.64 -43.08
N VAL A 274 14.94 0.17 -41.89
CA VAL A 274 16.33 0.16 -41.43
C VAL A 274 16.85 -1.27 -41.40
N SER A 275 17.79 -1.55 -42.31
CA SER A 275 18.58 -2.78 -42.31
C SER A 275 20.03 -2.46 -42.06
N PHE A 276 20.69 -3.18 -41.16
CA PHE A 276 22.13 -3.03 -40.93
C PHE A 276 22.94 -3.89 -41.91
N PRO A 277 24.05 -3.37 -42.48
CA PRO A 277 24.62 -2.05 -42.23
C PRO A 277 23.79 -0.89 -42.81
N TYR A 278 23.60 0.17 -42.02
CA TYR A 278 22.80 1.34 -42.36
C TYR A 278 23.70 2.55 -42.60
N THR A 279 23.43 3.31 -43.67
CA THR A 279 24.20 4.52 -43.98
C THR A 279 23.49 5.76 -43.44
N LEU A 280 24.04 6.38 -42.40
CA LEU A 280 23.54 7.64 -41.85
C LEU A 280 24.30 8.80 -42.48
N ALA A 281 23.61 9.60 -43.30
CA ALA A 281 24.21 10.75 -43.97
C ALA A 281 24.81 11.77 -42.98
N SER A 282 25.73 12.60 -43.47
CA SER A 282 26.22 13.78 -42.73
C SER A 282 25.04 14.64 -42.26
N GLY A 283 25.04 15.05 -40.99
CA GLY A 283 23.94 15.79 -40.36
C GLY A 283 22.63 14.98 -40.21
N GLY A 284 22.64 13.69 -40.53
CA GLY A 284 21.49 12.81 -40.47
C GLY A 284 21.13 12.39 -39.04
N MET A 285 19.88 11.99 -38.86
CA MET A 285 19.36 11.44 -37.61
C MET A 285 18.73 10.06 -37.86
N LEU A 286 19.01 9.11 -36.97
CA LEU A 286 18.34 7.81 -36.90
C LEU A 286 17.74 7.65 -35.51
N THR A 287 16.50 7.19 -35.45
CA THR A 287 15.76 6.96 -34.22
C THR A 287 15.40 5.49 -34.12
N CYS A 288 15.63 4.89 -32.96
CA CYS A 288 15.25 3.51 -32.68
C CYS A 288 14.49 3.46 -31.36
N ASP A 289 13.37 2.77 -31.31
CA ASP A 289 12.70 2.47 -30.06
C ASP A 289 13.35 1.27 -29.39
N TYR A 290 13.25 1.20 -28.07
CA TYR A 290 13.74 0.06 -27.31
C TYR A 290 12.78 -0.31 -26.17
N SER A 291 12.83 -1.57 -25.77
CA SER A 291 12.15 -2.06 -24.57
C SER A 291 12.92 -3.20 -23.90
N ALA A 292 12.77 -3.31 -22.58
CA ALA A 292 13.31 -4.40 -21.78
C ALA A 292 12.44 -4.69 -20.55
N ASP A 293 12.21 -5.97 -20.28
CA ASP A 293 11.67 -6.44 -19.00
C ASP A 293 12.77 -6.40 -17.92
N LEU A 294 12.39 -6.02 -16.70
CA LEU A 294 13.28 -5.87 -15.55
C LEU A 294 12.83 -6.81 -14.43
N PRO A 295 13.76 -7.33 -13.62
CA PRO A 295 13.40 -8.28 -12.56
C PRO A 295 12.80 -7.60 -11.31
N ASP A 296 13.05 -6.30 -11.11
CA ASP A 296 12.62 -5.54 -9.94
C ASP A 296 12.72 -4.02 -10.16
N ALA A 297 12.31 -3.23 -9.16
CA ALA A 297 12.33 -1.77 -9.15
C ALA A 297 13.71 -1.12 -8.91
N SER A 298 14.79 -1.89 -8.81
CA SER A 298 16.10 -1.31 -8.50
C SER A 298 16.56 -0.34 -9.60
N THR A 299 17.19 0.75 -9.18
CA THR A 299 17.75 1.75 -10.09
C THR A 299 18.84 1.11 -10.94
N ARG A 300 18.76 1.30 -12.24
CA ARG A 300 19.69 0.75 -13.24
C ARG A 300 20.16 1.84 -14.18
N THR A 301 21.23 1.55 -14.93
CA THR A 301 21.66 2.39 -16.06
C THR A 301 21.39 1.61 -17.34
N ASN A 302 20.63 2.21 -18.26
CA ASN A 302 20.50 1.70 -19.61
C ASN A 302 21.51 2.37 -20.53
N THR A 303 22.26 1.60 -21.31
CA THR A 303 23.32 2.10 -22.20
C THR A 303 23.13 1.58 -23.62
N ALA A 304 22.86 2.49 -24.54
CA ALA A 304 22.85 2.23 -25.97
C ALA A 304 24.27 2.40 -26.52
N THR A 305 24.70 1.48 -27.37
CA THR A 305 25.99 1.50 -28.07
C THR A 305 25.74 1.29 -29.56
N VAL A 306 26.29 2.20 -30.37
CA VAL A 306 26.20 2.17 -31.83
C VAL A 306 27.55 1.75 -32.37
N THR A 307 27.58 0.67 -33.14
CA THR A 307 28.78 0.15 -33.79
C THR A 307 28.80 0.57 -35.26
N VAL A 308 29.99 0.78 -35.80
CA VAL A 308 30.19 1.12 -37.22
C VAL A 308 31.12 0.11 -37.89
N SER A 309 30.85 -0.22 -39.16
CA SER A 309 31.65 -1.19 -39.94
C SER A 309 32.84 -0.59 -40.69
N GLY A 310 33.06 0.72 -40.60
CA GLY A 310 34.15 1.44 -41.25
C GLY A 310 33.78 2.88 -41.61
N GLY A 311 34.62 3.53 -42.42
CA GLY A 311 34.47 4.93 -42.81
C GLY A 311 35.22 5.90 -41.88
N ASN A 312 34.87 7.17 -41.95
CA ASN A 312 35.53 8.27 -41.24
C ASN A 312 34.78 8.73 -39.98
N VAL A 313 33.61 8.14 -39.70
CA VAL A 313 32.78 8.47 -38.53
C VAL A 313 32.76 7.26 -37.61
N ARG A 314 33.06 7.46 -36.32
CA ARG A 314 33.10 6.39 -35.31
C ARG A 314 31.74 6.17 -34.66
N GLY A 315 31.62 5.00 -34.01
CA GLY A 315 30.47 4.66 -33.19
C GLY A 315 30.35 5.58 -31.97
N GLY A 316 29.29 5.41 -31.20
CA GLY A 316 29.07 6.21 -29.99
C GLY A 316 28.20 5.48 -29.00
N SER A 317 28.11 6.00 -27.78
CA SER A 317 27.25 5.45 -26.75
C SER A 317 26.50 6.54 -25.99
N GLY A 318 25.34 6.19 -25.46
CA GLY A 318 24.48 7.08 -24.70
C GLY A 318 23.79 6.30 -23.59
N SER A 319 23.85 6.83 -22.37
CA SER A 319 23.28 6.17 -21.20
C SER A 319 22.20 7.02 -20.54
N ARG A 320 21.23 6.36 -19.90
CA ARG A 320 20.20 7.01 -19.08
C ARG A 320 19.88 6.16 -17.85
N GLU A 321 19.66 6.83 -16.72
CA GLU A 321 19.19 6.17 -15.50
C GLU A 321 17.74 5.69 -15.69
N VAL A 322 17.48 4.46 -15.24
CA VAL A 322 16.15 3.87 -15.10
C VAL A 322 15.83 3.86 -13.62
N THR A 323 14.80 4.59 -13.21
CA THR A 323 14.40 4.73 -11.81
C THR A 323 12.88 4.75 -11.69
N PHE A 324 12.36 4.04 -10.69
CA PHE A 324 10.93 3.99 -10.36
C PHE A 324 10.56 4.97 -9.25
N VAL A 325 11.51 5.77 -8.77
CA VAL A 325 11.28 6.77 -7.72
C VAL A 325 10.31 7.84 -8.24
N ASN A 326 9.17 7.98 -7.58
CA ASN A 326 8.06 8.86 -7.97
C ASN A 326 7.46 8.55 -9.36
N ALA A 327 7.70 7.36 -9.91
CA ALA A 327 7.01 6.91 -11.11
C ALA A 327 5.55 6.56 -10.77
N ALA A 328 4.63 6.92 -11.65
CA ALA A 328 3.26 6.42 -11.60
C ALA A 328 3.19 5.05 -12.28
N PRO A 329 2.32 4.13 -11.82
CA PRO A 329 2.09 2.87 -12.50
C PRO A 329 1.57 3.13 -13.91
N THR A 330 2.00 2.30 -14.86
CA THR A 330 1.48 2.33 -16.24
C THR A 330 0.20 1.53 -16.38
N THR A 331 0.04 0.54 -15.51
CA THR A 331 -1.16 -0.29 -15.41
C THR A 331 -1.58 -0.35 -13.95
N GLU A 332 -2.83 -0.07 -13.67
CA GLU A 332 -3.44 -0.26 -12.36
C GLU A 332 -4.44 -1.41 -12.46
N VAL A 333 -4.53 -2.20 -11.39
CA VAL A 333 -5.45 -3.34 -11.29
C VAL A 333 -6.16 -3.28 -9.94
N ASP A 334 -7.49 -3.28 -9.98
CA ASP A 334 -8.39 -3.24 -8.83
C ASP A 334 -8.28 -1.95 -8.00
N GLU A 335 -7.99 -0.82 -8.65
CA GLU A 335 -7.81 0.50 -8.01
C GLU A 335 -9.09 1.09 -7.40
N CYS A 336 -10.26 0.53 -7.73
CA CYS A 336 -11.55 0.91 -7.16
C CYS A 336 -12.40 -0.32 -6.80
N ILE A 337 -13.31 -0.13 -5.84
CA ILE A 337 -14.31 -1.12 -5.44
C ILE A 337 -15.72 -0.53 -5.40
N ASP A 338 -16.72 -1.34 -5.75
CA ASP A 338 -18.12 -1.05 -5.45
C ASP A 338 -18.53 -1.74 -4.16
N VAL A 339 -18.99 -0.96 -3.17
CA VAL A 339 -19.39 -1.44 -1.84
C VAL A 339 -20.90 -1.53 -1.75
N THR A 340 -21.39 -2.69 -1.31
CA THR A 340 -22.81 -2.97 -1.10
C THR A 340 -23.04 -3.63 0.24
N ASP A 341 -24.27 -3.59 0.72
CA ASP A 341 -24.72 -4.26 1.91
C ASP A 341 -26.06 -4.95 1.65
N ASP A 342 -26.23 -6.17 2.16
CA ASP A 342 -27.39 -7.00 1.82
C ASP A 342 -28.72 -6.45 2.38
N LYS A 343 -28.66 -5.58 3.40
CA LYS A 343 -29.83 -4.93 4.00
C LYS A 343 -29.98 -3.46 3.60
N ALA A 344 -28.88 -2.72 3.44
CA ALA A 344 -28.91 -1.30 3.09
C ALA A 344 -28.84 -1.03 1.58
N GLY A 345 -28.41 -2.00 0.77
CA GLY A 345 -28.23 -1.85 -0.67
C GLY A 345 -26.86 -1.26 -1.03
N SER A 346 -26.80 -0.44 -2.08
CA SER A 346 -25.55 0.16 -2.55
C SER A 346 -25.05 1.24 -1.59
N LEU A 347 -23.79 1.15 -1.16
CA LEU A 347 -23.14 2.16 -0.31
C LEU A 347 -22.31 3.16 -1.14
N GLY A 348 -21.70 2.72 -2.24
CA GLY A 348 -21.01 3.57 -3.20
C GLY A 348 -19.73 2.94 -3.75
N THR A 349 -19.07 3.67 -4.65
CA THR A 349 -17.76 3.30 -5.21
C THR A 349 -16.66 4.01 -4.43
N VAL A 350 -15.56 3.31 -4.13
CA VAL A 350 -14.38 3.85 -3.43
C VAL A 350 -13.14 3.53 -4.25
N CYS A 351 -12.30 4.53 -4.52
CA CYS A 351 -11.01 4.33 -5.16
C CYS A 351 -9.87 4.50 -4.14
N TYR A 352 -8.68 3.99 -4.47
CA TYR A 352 -7.53 3.98 -3.57
C TYR A 352 -7.19 5.39 -3.02
N GLU A 353 -7.40 6.44 -3.81
CA GLU A 353 -7.13 7.84 -3.43
C GLU A 353 -8.07 8.41 -2.35
N ASP A 354 -9.22 7.76 -2.11
CA ASP A 354 -10.22 8.17 -1.12
C ASP A 354 -9.97 7.59 0.28
N LEU A 355 -8.94 6.75 0.43
CA LEU A 355 -8.75 5.92 1.63
C LEU A 355 -8.19 6.65 2.85
N PRO A 356 -8.54 6.19 4.08
CA PRO A 356 -9.58 5.19 4.37
C PRO A 356 -10.99 5.77 4.25
N GLN A 357 -11.97 4.95 3.86
CA GLN A 357 -13.36 5.38 3.70
C GLN A 357 -14.31 4.61 4.64
N THR A 358 -15.16 5.34 5.35
CA THR A 358 -16.17 4.78 6.26
C THR A 358 -17.57 5.21 5.83
N PHE A 359 -18.47 4.24 5.72
CA PHE A 359 -19.90 4.44 5.51
C PHE A 359 -20.65 4.20 6.82
N SER A 360 -21.53 5.13 7.21
CA SER A 360 -22.38 4.98 8.38
C SER A 360 -23.85 4.99 7.96
N TYR A 361 -24.65 4.08 8.51
CA TYR A 361 -26.09 4.00 8.25
C TYR A 361 -26.81 3.25 9.36
N SER A 362 -28.13 3.37 9.41
CA SER A 362 -28.96 2.75 10.45
C SER A 362 -30.00 1.81 9.85
N LEU A 363 -30.26 0.69 10.52
CA LEU A 363 -31.32 -0.25 10.14
C LEU A 363 -32.29 -0.45 11.31
N ASN A 364 -33.59 -0.53 10.97
CA ASN A 364 -34.64 -0.82 11.94
C ASN A 364 -34.86 -2.33 12.01
N ILE A 365 -34.65 -2.90 13.20
CA ILE A 365 -34.86 -4.32 13.51
C ILE A 365 -36.21 -4.47 14.21
N ARG A 366 -37.06 -5.36 13.70
CA ARG A 366 -38.39 -5.68 14.24
C ARG A 366 -38.72 -7.14 13.97
N TYR A 367 -39.37 -7.78 14.93
CA TYR A 367 -39.93 -9.13 14.78
C TYR A 367 -41.36 -9.15 15.32
N ASP A 368 -42.27 -9.72 14.52
CA ASP A 368 -43.70 -9.85 14.86
C ASP A 368 -44.04 -11.22 15.50
N GLU A 369 -43.06 -12.11 15.56
CA GLU A 369 -43.16 -13.41 16.22
C GLU A 369 -42.12 -13.51 17.32
N CYS A 370 -42.52 -14.13 18.43
CA CYS A 370 -41.63 -14.42 19.51
C CYS A 370 -40.61 -15.51 19.15
N GLY A 371 -39.47 -15.51 19.82
CA GLY A 371 -38.38 -16.45 19.62
C GLY A 371 -37.00 -15.81 19.75
N ILE A 372 -35.98 -16.64 19.56
CA ILE A 372 -34.59 -16.18 19.43
C ILE A 372 -34.28 -16.06 17.94
N HIS A 373 -33.86 -14.87 17.53
CA HIS A 373 -33.54 -14.54 16.15
C HIS A 373 -32.09 -14.04 16.05
N ASN A 374 -31.50 -14.14 14.85
CA ASN A 374 -30.23 -13.53 14.53
C ASN A 374 -30.43 -12.57 13.36
N TYR A 375 -30.19 -11.28 13.59
CA TYR A 375 -30.16 -10.30 12.53
C TYR A 375 -28.73 -10.20 12.01
N VAL A 376 -28.45 -10.85 10.88
CA VAL A 376 -27.15 -10.79 10.20
C VAL A 376 -27.23 -9.70 9.15
N ASN A 377 -26.28 -8.76 9.23
CA ASN A 377 -26.08 -7.70 8.26
C ASN A 377 -24.69 -7.88 7.63
N THR A 378 -24.60 -7.94 6.31
CA THR A 378 -23.36 -8.27 5.59
C THR A 378 -23.04 -7.21 4.55
N ALA A 379 -21.90 -6.55 4.73
CA ALA A 379 -21.33 -5.66 3.74
C ALA A 379 -20.32 -6.42 2.88
N SER A 380 -20.25 -6.08 1.61
CA SER A 380 -19.35 -6.69 0.63
C SER A 380 -18.85 -5.68 -0.38
N PHE A 381 -17.73 -5.99 -1.03
CA PHE A 381 -17.23 -5.22 -2.15
C PHE A 381 -16.93 -6.09 -3.36
N THR A 382 -16.88 -5.48 -4.54
CA THR A 382 -16.37 -6.08 -5.79
C THR A 382 -15.38 -5.11 -6.44
N THR A 383 -14.21 -5.60 -6.85
CA THR A 383 -13.20 -4.78 -7.54
C THR A 383 -13.56 -4.52 -9.01
N ASN A 384 -13.09 -3.40 -9.55
CA ASN A 384 -13.45 -2.93 -10.90
C ASN A 384 -12.87 -3.77 -12.05
N ASP A 385 -11.71 -4.40 -11.89
CA ASP A 385 -11.05 -5.10 -13.00
C ASP A 385 -11.22 -6.61 -12.92
N THR A 386 -10.83 -7.21 -11.78
CA THR A 386 -10.83 -8.67 -11.63
C THR A 386 -12.16 -9.21 -11.12
N GLY A 387 -13.04 -8.35 -10.59
CA GLY A 387 -14.26 -8.75 -9.91
C GLY A 387 -14.01 -9.52 -8.62
N THR A 388 -12.84 -9.35 -8.01
CA THR A 388 -12.51 -9.95 -6.71
C THR A 388 -13.44 -9.38 -5.64
N THR A 389 -13.91 -10.25 -4.75
CA THR A 389 -14.87 -9.86 -3.71
C THR A 389 -14.31 -10.07 -2.31
N GLY A 390 -14.70 -9.21 -1.38
CA GLY A 390 -14.54 -9.42 0.06
C GLY A 390 -15.82 -9.02 0.80
N SER A 391 -16.00 -9.51 2.03
CA SER A 391 -17.18 -9.22 2.83
C SER A 391 -16.89 -9.30 4.31
N ASP A 392 -17.63 -8.54 5.10
CA ASP A 392 -17.67 -8.68 6.54
C ASP A 392 -19.11 -8.54 7.08
N SER A 393 -19.40 -9.22 8.19
CA SER A 393 -20.75 -9.38 8.72
C SER A 393 -20.82 -9.03 10.19
N TRP A 394 -21.90 -8.36 10.57
CA TRP A 394 -22.24 -8.08 11.95
C TRP A 394 -23.56 -8.75 12.30
N THR A 395 -23.58 -9.49 13.41
CA THR A 395 -24.77 -10.21 13.87
C THR A 395 -25.28 -9.62 15.19
N VAL A 396 -26.55 -9.24 15.20
CA VAL A 396 -27.26 -8.86 16.42
C VAL A 396 -28.14 -10.03 16.86
N ALA A 397 -27.87 -10.59 18.05
CA ALA A 397 -28.72 -11.61 18.64
C ALA A 397 -29.99 -10.95 19.22
N VAL A 398 -31.18 -11.39 18.81
CA VAL A 398 -32.45 -10.75 19.22
C VAL A 398 -33.31 -11.75 19.97
N ASP A 399 -33.65 -11.45 21.22
CA ASP A 399 -34.58 -12.20 22.06
C ASP A 399 -35.95 -11.50 22.06
N VAL A 400 -36.96 -12.16 21.52
CA VAL A 400 -38.36 -11.73 21.57
C VAL A 400 -39.12 -12.73 22.44
N PRO A 401 -39.37 -12.43 23.72
CA PRO A 401 -39.93 -13.41 24.64
C PRO A 401 -41.30 -13.96 24.19
N CYS A 402 -41.46 -15.28 24.15
CA CYS A 402 -42.73 -15.94 23.80
C CYS A 402 -43.81 -15.91 24.88
N GLY A 403 -43.43 -15.57 26.11
CA GLY A 403 -44.39 -15.31 27.17
C GLY A 403 -44.73 -13.83 27.19
N GLY A 404 -45.81 -13.46 26.50
CA GLY A 404 -46.35 -12.11 26.43
C GLY A 404 -47.77 -12.09 26.99
N GLY A 405 -47.88 -11.93 28.30
CA GLY A 405 -49.11 -11.69 29.04
C GLY A 405 -48.74 -11.17 30.42
N CYS A 406 -49.59 -10.35 31.01
CA CYS A 406 -49.40 -9.85 32.36
C CYS A 406 -50.21 -10.70 33.36
N THR A 407 -49.82 -10.70 34.63
CA THR A 407 -50.56 -11.45 35.65
C THR A 407 -51.75 -10.67 36.15
N LEU A 408 -52.86 -11.37 36.36
CA LEU A 408 -54.06 -10.92 37.06
C LEU A 408 -54.12 -11.58 38.43
N THR A 409 -54.64 -10.86 39.42
CA THR A 409 -54.70 -11.36 40.81
C THR A 409 -55.66 -12.54 40.95
N GLN A 410 -55.53 -13.31 42.03
CA GLN A 410 -56.55 -14.31 42.41
C GLN A 410 -57.96 -13.70 42.59
N GLY A 411 -58.07 -12.38 42.84
CA GLY A 411 -59.36 -11.69 42.95
C GLY A 411 -60.07 -11.59 41.61
N TYR A 412 -59.33 -11.27 40.55
CA TYR A 412 -59.82 -11.26 39.18
C TYR A 412 -60.40 -12.63 38.80
N TRP A 413 -59.64 -13.70 39.00
CA TRP A 413 -60.05 -15.05 38.61
C TRP A 413 -61.30 -15.54 39.37
N LYS A 414 -61.52 -15.06 40.60
CA LYS A 414 -62.74 -15.37 41.37
C LYS A 414 -64.00 -14.77 40.75
N THR A 415 -63.92 -13.58 40.14
CA THR A 415 -65.08 -12.86 39.64
C THR A 415 -65.38 -13.10 38.16
N HIS A 416 -64.41 -13.58 37.37
CA HIS A 416 -64.52 -13.80 35.92
C HIS A 416 -64.75 -15.28 35.55
N SER A 417 -65.45 -16.03 36.42
CA SER A 417 -65.93 -17.40 36.19
C SER A 417 -67.43 -17.40 35.87
N SER A 418 -68.02 -18.53 35.46
CA SER A 418 -69.47 -18.59 35.16
C SER A 418 -70.38 -18.33 36.37
N TYR A 419 -69.83 -18.41 37.57
CA TYR A 419 -70.52 -18.13 38.84
C TYR A 419 -70.28 -16.72 39.37
N GLY A 420 -69.35 -15.97 38.77
CA GLY A 420 -68.93 -14.65 39.22
C GLY A 420 -69.82 -13.52 38.66
N PRO A 421 -69.74 -12.31 39.24
CA PRO A 421 -70.54 -11.16 38.78
C PRO A 421 -69.90 -10.39 37.61
N ALA A 422 -68.65 -10.67 37.24
CA ALA A 422 -67.94 -10.00 36.15
C ALA A 422 -68.12 -10.77 34.83
N PRO A 423 -67.77 -10.18 33.67
CA PRO A 423 -67.75 -10.92 32.40
C PRO A 423 -66.92 -12.20 32.49
N TYR A 424 -67.41 -13.27 31.87
CA TYR A 424 -66.70 -14.55 31.83
C TYR A 424 -65.39 -14.41 31.05
N ASP A 425 -64.28 -14.89 31.63
CA ASP A 425 -63.01 -15.03 30.93
C ASP A 425 -62.90 -16.46 30.35
N GLU A 426 -62.72 -16.54 29.03
CA GLU A 426 -62.67 -17.81 28.30
C GLU A 426 -61.51 -18.70 28.74
N THR A 427 -60.49 -18.18 29.42
CA THR A 427 -59.38 -18.95 30.00
C THR A 427 -59.87 -20.06 30.94
N TRP A 428 -61.01 -19.88 31.62
CA TRP A 428 -61.60 -20.92 32.46
C TRP A 428 -61.99 -22.18 31.68
N ALA A 429 -62.23 -22.07 30.37
CA ALA A 429 -62.56 -23.20 29.50
C ALA A 429 -61.38 -24.18 29.29
N GLU A 430 -60.13 -23.74 29.48
CA GLU A 430 -58.93 -24.58 29.34
C GLU A 430 -58.91 -25.75 30.35
N ILE A 431 -59.50 -25.56 31.54
CA ILE A 431 -59.59 -26.59 32.58
C ILE A 431 -61.04 -26.99 32.91
N GLY A 432 -62.00 -26.09 32.69
CA GLY A 432 -63.35 -26.20 33.22
C GLY A 432 -63.37 -25.88 34.72
N GLU A 433 -64.09 -24.83 35.10
CA GLU A 433 -64.15 -24.34 36.49
C GLU A 433 -64.82 -25.32 37.48
N ASP A 434 -65.62 -26.25 36.97
CA ASP A 434 -66.26 -27.36 37.72
C ASP A 434 -65.38 -28.61 37.83
N THR A 435 -64.23 -28.64 37.15
CA THR A 435 -63.29 -29.77 37.23
C THR A 435 -62.84 -29.95 38.67
N THR A 436 -62.80 -31.20 39.15
CA THR A 436 -62.35 -31.51 40.52
C THR A 436 -60.88 -31.13 40.69
N PHE A 437 -60.57 -30.33 41.71
CA PHE A 437 -59.23 -29.93 42.06
C PHE A 437 -58.52 -31.07 42.81
N PHE A 438 -57.74 -31.87 42.09
CA PHE A 438 -56.97 -33.00 42.62
C PHE A 438 -57.80 -33.89 43.58
N GLY A 439 -57.21 -34.38 44.67
CA GLY A 439 -57.89 -35.18 45.68
C GLY A 439 -58.72 -34.38 46.69
N SER A 440 -59.08 -33.12 46.41
CA SER A 440 -59.78 -32.27 47.38
C SER A 440 -61.28 -32.58 47.54
N GLY A 441 -61.90 -33.16 46.50
CA GLY A 441 -63.35 -33.34 46.42
C GLY A 441 -64.13 -32.04 46.14
N LEU A 442 -63.43 -30.93 45.85
CA LEU A 442 -63.99 -29.63 45.48
C LEU A 442 -63.58 -29.30 44.03
N SER A 443 -64.38 -28.50 43.33
CA SER A 443 -63.97 -27.97 42.02
C SER A 443 -62.90 -26.88 42.12
N TRP A 444 -62.22 -26.55 41.02
CA TRP A 444 -61.28 -25.43 40.95
C TRP A 444 -61.93 -24.12 41.43
N TYR A 445 -63.17 -23.84 41.00
CA TYR A 445 -63.94 -22.71 41.49
C TYR A 445 -64.23 -22.78 42.99
N GLN A 446 -64.73 -23.92 43.48
CA GLN A 446 -65.04 -24.10 44.90
C GLN A 446 -63.81 -23.95 45.81
N VAL A 447 -62.64 -24.37 45.34
CA VAL A 447 -61.38 -24.20 46.07
C VAL A 447 -61.05 -22.71 46.27
N LEU A 448 -61.15 -21.88 45.22
CA LEU A 448 -60.91 -20.42 45.34
C LEU A 448 -61.85 -19.73 46.34
N TRP A 449 -63.07 -20.26 46.51
CA TRP A 449 -64.06 -19.75 47.46
C TRP A 449 -64.04 -20.41 48.83
N THR A 450 -63.24 -21.46 49.03
CA THR A 450 -63.08 -22.10 50.34
C THR A 450 -62.06 -21.33 51.18
N PRO A 451 -62.45 -20.72 52.31
CA PRO A 451 -61.50 -19.99 53.15
C PRO A 451 -60.47 -20.93 53.76
N PRO A 452 -59.17 -20.56 53.83
CA PRO A 452 -58.13 -21.36 54.49
C PRO A 452 -58.28 -21.30 56.02
N ALA A 453 -59.35 -21.88 56.56
CA ALA A 453 -59.70 -21.83 57.97
C ALA A 453 -58.54 -22.35 58.84
N LYS A 454 -58.25 -21.63 59.95
CA LYS A 454 -57.16 -21.94 60.88
C LYS A 454 -55.77 -22.04 60.21
N GLY A 455 -55.55 -21.32 59.10
CA GLY A 455 -54.28 -21.33 58.38
C GLY A 455 -54.01 -22.63 57.63
N ASN A 456 -55.05 -23.26 57.08
CA ASN A 456 -54.90 -24.48 56.28
C ASN A 456 -54.04 -24.20 55.04
N VAL A 457 -52.77 -24.59 55.10
CA VAL A 457 -51.76 -24.33 54.05
C VAL A 457 -52.10 -24.98 52.71
N TYR A 458 -52.92 -26.03 52.70
CA TYR A 458 -53.40 -26.65 51.46
C TYR A 458 -54.18 -25.63 50.62
N PHE A 459 -55.15 -24.93 51.24
CA PHE A 459 -55.96 -23.92 50.56
C PHE A 459 -55.18 -22.64 50.25
N ILE A 460 -54.23 -22.24 51.10
CA ILE A 460 -53.35 -21.08 50.83
C ILE A 460 -52.55 -21.30 49.55
N LEU A 461 -51.93 -22.47 49.39
CA LEU A 461 -51.21 -22.81 48.17
C LEU A 461 -52.17 -22.97 46.98
N ALA A 462 -53.33 -23.59 47.19
CA ALA A 462 -54.27 -23.89 46.11
C ALA A 462 -54.80 -22.61 45.46
N HIS A 463 -55.11 -21.57 46.25
CA HIS A 463 -55.56 -20.28 45.73
C HIS A 463 -54.53 -19.66 44.78
N GLN A 464 -53.26 -19.64 45.18
CA GLN A 464 -52.19 -19.03 44.39
C GLN A 464 -51.81 -19.87 43.16
N TYR A 465 -51.84 -21.19 43.30
CA TYR A 465 -51.62 -22.12 42.20
C TYR A 465 -52.68 -21.97 41.11
N ILE A 466 -53.96 -21.89 41.48
CA ILE A 466 -55.05 -21.74 40.51
C ILE A 466 -54.89 -20.44 39.71
N ALA A 467 -54.67 -19.31 40.40
CA ALA A 467 -54.45 -18.02 39.74
C ALA A 467 -53.20 -18.04 38.83
N ALA A 468 -52.11 -18.67 39.26
CA ALA A 468 -50.89 -18.77 38.46
C ALA A 468 -51.09 -19.60 37.18
N LYS A 469 -51.82 -20.72 37.25
CA LYS A 469 -52.14 -21.55 36.07
C LYS A 469 -53.06 -20.81 35.10
N LEU A 470 -54.08 -20.11 35.61
CA LEU A 470 -54.96 -19.29 34.77
C LEU A 470 -54.20 -18.14 34.11
N ASN A 471 -53.29 -17.45 34.81
CA ASN A 471 -52.43 -16.44 34.20
C ASN A 471 -51.58 -17.00 33.05
N ILE A 472 -51.00 -18.19 33.21
CA ILE A 472 -50.20 -18.84 32.16
C ILE A 472 -51.07 -19.23 30.97
N TRP A 473 -52.27 -19.77 31.21
CA TRP A 473 -53.21 -20.08 30.14
C TRP A 473 -53.74 -18.83 29.44
N ASN A 474 -53.81 -17.71 30.14
CA ASN A 474 -54.12 -16.38 29.59
C ASN A 474 -52.90 -15.69 28.93
N GLY A 475 -51.80 -16.42 28.72
CA GLY A 475 -50.63 -15.95 27.96
C GLY A 475 -49.48 -15.36 28.77
N ALA A 476 -49.56 -15.30 30.10
CA ALA A 476 -48.47 -14.80 30.95
C ALA A 476 -47.28 -15.76 30.97
N ASP A 477 -46.05 -15.23 30.92
CA ASP A 477 -44.83 -16.04 31.06
C ASP A 477 -44.78 -16.76 32.42
N GLY A 478 -44.75 -18.08 32.42
CA GLY A 478 -44.65 -18.90 33.64
C GLY A 478 -43.22 -19.27 34.04
N SER A 479 -42.21 -18.86 33.26
CA SER A 479 -40.82 -19.33 33.42
C SER A 479 -40.26 -19.09 34.83
N ALA A 480 -40.59 -17.94 35.44
CA ALA A 480 -40.14 -17.54 36.77
C ALA A 480 -40.66 -18.45 37.91
N ILE A 481 -41.77 -19.18 37.70
CA ILE A 481 -42.41 -20.01 38.72
C ILE A 481 -42.51 -21.49 38.38
N ALA A 482 -41.90 -21.94 37.28
CA ALA A 482 -42.03 -23.32 36.78
C ALA A 482 -41.71 -24.39 37.84
N SER A 483 -40.66 -24.19 38.65
CA SER A 483 -40.27 -25.12 39.71
C SER A 483 -41.29 -25.16 40.87
N TYR A 484 -41.92 -24.04 41.19
CA TYR A 484 -42.95 -23.94 42.21
C TYR A 484 -44.26 -24.61 41.78
N LEU A 485 -44.65 -24.47 40.51
CA LEU A 485 -45.80 -25.16 39.94
C LEU A 485 -45.60 -26.67 39.94
N SER A 486 -44.45 -27.15 39.47
CA SER A 486 -44.13 -28.58 39.48
C SER A 486 -44.16 -29.18 40.90
N TRP A 487 -43.63 -28.44 41.87
CA TRP A 487 -43.70 -28.85 43.28
C TRP A 487 -45.15 -28.85 43.81
N ALA A 488 -45.95 -27.82 43.48
CA ALA A 488 -47.35 -27.72 43.90
C ALA A 488 -48.22 -28.85 43.33
N GLU A 489 -48.04 -29.21 42.06
CA GLU A 489 -48.73 -30.34 41.42
C GLU A 489 -48.41 -31.67 42.12
N SER A 490 -47.14 -31.88 42.47
CA SER A 490 -46.71 -33.05 43.25
C SER A 490 -47.33 -33.05 44.65
N PHE A 491 -47.40 -31.88 45.29
CA PHE A 491 -48.04 -31.72 46.60
C PHE A 491 -49.54 -32.03 46.56
N PHE A 492 -50.29 -31.49 45.59
CA PHE A 492 -51.73 -31.73 45.49
C PHE A 492 -52.10 -33.16 45.07
N SER A 493 -51.17 -33.85 44.39
CA SER A 493 -51.32 -35.27 44.09
C SER A 493 -51.11 -36.17 45.32
N ALA A 494 -50.30 -35.74 46.28
CA ALA A 494 -49.94 -36.52 47.47
C ALA A 494 -50.84 -36.25 48.68
N TYR A 495 -51.49 -35.09 48.76
CA TYR A 495 -52.22 -34.64 49.94
C TYR A 495 -53.64 -34.16 49.62
N THR A 496 -54.51 -34.23 50.64
CA THR A 496 -55.89 -33.74 50.61
C THR A 496 -56.06 -32.64 51.67
N PRO A 497 -57.16 -31.88 51.66
CA PRO A 497 -57.42 -30.83 52.65
C PRO A 497 -57.41 -31.30 54.12
N THR A 498 -57.64 -32.60 54.37
CA THR A 498 -57.68 -33.22 55.70
C THR A 498 -56.40 -33.98 56.06
N SER A 499 -55.41 -34.03 55.16
CA SER A 499 -54.15 -34.73 55.40
C SER A 499 -53.34 -34.11 56.53
N THR A 500 -52.78 -34.96 57.39
CA THR A 500 -51.82 -34.53 58.42
C THR A 500 -50.44 -34.29 57.79
N LEU A 501 -50.04 -33.02 57.66
CA LEU A 501 -48.76 -32.63 57.07
C LEU A 501 -47.64 -32.49 58.11
N SER A 502 -46.44 -32.94 57.77
CA SER A 502 -45.23 -32.69 58.57
C SER A 502 -44.89 -31.20 58.61
N LYS A 503 -44.13 -30.77 59.63
CA LYS A 503 -43.68 -29.37 59.75
C LYS A 503 -42.91 -28.89 58.51
N THR A 504 -42.06 -29.74 57.96
CA THR A 504 -41.28 -29.46 56.74
C THR A 504 -42.18 -29.24 55.53
N VAL A 505 -43.16 -30.12 55.31
CA VAL A 505 -44.10 -30.01 54.18
C VAL A 505 -44.97 -28.75 54.32
N LYS A 506 -45.43 -28.42 55.53
CA LYS A 506 -46.18 -27.17 55.78
C LYS A 506 -45.37 -25.93 55.44
N ASN A 507 -44.10 -25.88 55.84
CA ASN A 507 -43.22 -24.75 55.56
C ASN A 507 -42.95 -24.61 54.05
N GLN A 508 -42.70 -25.71 53.35
CA GLN A 508 -42.48 -25.68 51.89
C GLN A 508 -43.74 -25.26 51.12
N ALA A 509 -44.92 -25.72 51.54
CA ALA A 509 -46.20 -25.30 50.95
C ALA A 509 -46.43 -23.79 51.13
N ALA A 510 -46.16 -23.25 52.32
CA ALA A 510 -46.26 -21.81 52.58
C ALA A 510 -45.25 -21.00 51.76
N SER A 511 -44.00 -21.46 51.64
CA SER A 511 -42.97 -20.82 50.83
C SER A 511 -43.35 -20.81 49.34
N THR A 512 -43.88 -21.92 48.83
CA THR A 512 -44.31 -22.04 47.44
C THR A 512 -45.50 -21.11 47.18
N ALA A 513 -46.45 -21.04 48.10
CA ALA A 513 -47.59 -20.13 48.00
C ALA A 513 -47.16 -18.66 47.93
N ALA A 514 -46.15 -18.25 48.71
CA ALA A 514 -45.62 -16.89 48.68
C ALA A 514 -44.96 -16.53 47.34
N GLN A 515 -44.30 -17.49 46.68
CA GLN A 515 -43.67 -17.27 45.37
C GLN A 515 -44.73 -17.16 44.26
N LEU A 516 -45.75 -18.00 44.31
CA LEU A 516 -46.88 -17.92 43.38
C LEU A 516 -47.70 -16.64 43.60
N ASP A 517 -47.84 -16.17 44.84
CA ASP A 517 -48.45 -14.88 45.15
C ASP A 517 -47.65 -13.70 44.59
N ALA A 518 -46.32 -13.69 44.78
CA ALA A 518 -45.45 -12.68 44.19
C ALA A 518 -45.59 -12.63 42.66
N TYR A 519 -45.72 -13.79 42.02
CA TYR A 519 -46.00 -13.89 40.59
C TYR A 519 -47.37 -13.30 40.23
N ASN A 520 -48.45 -13.74 40.88
CA ASN A 520 -49.80 -13.29 40.57
C ASN A 520 -50.02 -11.78 40.78
N ASN A 521 -49.22 -11.15 41.65
CA ASN A 521 -49.22 -9.69 41.86
C ASN A 521 -48.20 -8.94 40.98
N GLY A 522 -47.57 -9.62 40.00
CA GLY A 522 -46.61 -9.05 39.07
C GLY A 522 -45.30 -8.58 39.70
N LEU A 523 -44.95 -9.05 40.91
CA LEU A 523 -43.69 -8.72 41.58
C LEU A 523 -42.51 -9.54 41.02
N ILE A 524 -42.81 -10.71 40.45
CA ILE A 524 -41.86 -11.55 39.69
C ILE A 524 -42.57 -12.05 38.41
N GLY A 525 -41.81 -12.39 37.37
CA GLY A 525 -42.38 -12.80 36.08
C GLY A 525 -42.73 -11.59 35.19
N PRO A 526 -43.79 -11.67 34.36
CA PRO A 526 -44.02 -10.73 33.26
C PRO A 526 -44.65 -9.39 33.67
N GLY A 527 -44.85 -9.13 34.97
CA GLY A 527 -45.51 -7.92 35.50
C GLY A 527 -47.03 -8.02 35.57
N HIS A 528 -47.67 -7.06 36.25
CA HIS A 528 -49.13 -7.04 36.48
C HIS A 528 -49.87 -6.27 35.37
N CYS A 529 -51.08 -6.70 35.01
CA CYS A 529 -51.89 -5.96 34.05
C CYS A 529 -52.35 -4.62 34.65
N SER A 530 -52.28 -3.54 33.89
CA SER A 530 -52.99 -2.31 34.24
C SER A 530 -54.47 -2.52 33.92
N GLU A 531 -55.32 -2.66 34.94
CA GLU A 531 -56.77 -2.56 34.78
C GLU A 531 -57.20 -1.12 34.45
#